data_AF-A0A4R6R891-F1
#
_entry.id   AF-A0A4R6R891-F1
#
_cell.length_a   1.000
_cell.length_b   1.000
_cell.length_c   1.000
_cell.angle_alpha   90.00
_cell.angle_beta   90.00
_cell.angle_gamma   90.00
#
_symmetry.space_group_name_H-M   'P 1'
#
loop_
_entity.id
_entity.type
_entity.pdbx_description
1 polymer ?
#
loop_
_entity_poly.entity_id
_entity_poly.type
_entity_poly.pdbx_seq_one_letter_code
_entity_poly.pdbx_strand_id
1 'polypeptide(L)'
;MIAFVVRTLGLVLFAASFVALVADGVKSLSADAWTFTPLGATWGAASPGSLAAFTSVAKAATPAYLWEAVAAAFLAAPTFAVGGLCGVALLVAGAKRRRGR
;
A
#
# COMPACT_ATOMS: atom_id res chain seq x y z
N MET A 1 1.83 -25.41 2.16
CA MET A 1 0.70 -24.72 1.49
C MET A 1 0.67 -23.22 1.81
N ILE A 2 0.69 -22.81 3.09
CA ILE A 2 0.61 -21.38 3.49
C ILE A 2 1.70 -20.50 2.84
N ALA A 3 2.97 -20.96 2.77
CA ALA A 3 4.04 -20.20 2.14
C ALA A 3 3.84 -19.98 0.63
N PHE A 4 3.15 -20.91 -0.05
CA PHE A 4 2.80 -20.77 -1.47
C PHE A 4 1.72 -19.70 -1.64
N VAL A 5 0.66 -19.74 -0.82
CA VAL A 5 -0.42 -18.74 -0.83
C VAL A 5 0.13 -17.33 -0.57
N VAL A 6 0.96 -17.17 0.46
CA VAL A 6 1.59 -15.87 0.80
C VAL A 6 2.45 -15.36 -0.36
N ARG A 7 3.20 -16.23 -1.02
CA ARG A 7 4.01 -15.84 -2.18
C ARG A 7 3.15 -15.43 -3.37
N THR A 8 2.09 -16.17 -3.68
CA THR A 8 1.17 -15.84 -4.77
C THR A 8 0.47 -14.50 -4.52
N LEU A 9 -0.03 -14.28 -3.29
CA LEU A 9 -0.61 -12.99 -2.90
C LEU A 9 0.40 -11.85 -3.00
N GLY A 10 1.64 -12.06 -2.54
CA GLY A 10 2.72 -11.09 -2.68
C GLY A 10 3.02 -10.75 -4.14
N LEU A 11 3.01 -11.75 -5.03
CA LEU A 11 3.25 -11.55 -6.47
C LEU A 11 2.11 -10.77 -7.13
N VAL A 12 0.86 -11.13 -6.83
CA VAL A 12 -0.33 -10.42 -7.35
C VAL A 12 -0.35 -8.98 -6.86
N LEU A 13 -0.08 -8.75 -5.58
CA LEU A 13 -0.04 -7.41 -5.00
C LEU A 13 1.09 -6.57 -5.61
N PHE A 14 2.27 -7.17 -5.79
CA PHE A 14 3.41 -6.50 -6.44
C PHE A 14 3.09 -6.15 -7.90
N ALA A 15 2.48 -7.06 -8.65
CA ALA A 15 2.06 -6.80 -10.03
C ALA A 15 1.01 -5.69 -10.11
N ALA A 16 -0.01 -5.70 -9.25
CA ALA A 16 -1.00 -4.62 -9.19
C ALA A 16 -0.36 -3.26 -8.87
N SER A 17 0.64 -3.25 -7.99
CA SER A 17 1.38 -2.03 -7.63
C SER A 17 2.22 -1.51 -8.79
N PHE A 18 2.82 -2.40 -9.58
CA PHE A 18 3.53 -2.04 -10.80
C PHE A 18 2.58 -1.42 -11.83
N VAL A 19 1.36 -1.96 -12.00
CA VAL A 19 0.34 -1.36 -12.86
C VAL A 19 -0.03 0.05 -12.39
N ALA A 20 -0.20 0.25 -11.08
CA ALA A 20 -0.47 1.57 -10.51
C ALA A 20 0.68 2.56 -10.77
N LEU A 21 1.93 2.13 -10.65
CA LEU A 21 3.11 2.94 -10.98
C LEU A 21 3.09 3.38 -12.45
N VAL A 22 2.82 2.46 -13.38
CA VAL A 22 2.75 2.78 -14.81
C VAL A 22 1.60 3.74 -15.11
N ALA A 23 0.42 3.52 -14.51
CA ALA A 23 -0.74 4.39 -14.68
C ALA A 23 -0.47 5.83 -14.18
N ASP A 24 0.17 5.96 -13.01
CA ASP A 24 0.59 7.26 -12.48
C ASP A 24 1.69 7.91 -13.35
N GLY A 25 2.58 7.11 -13.94
CA GLY A 25 3.58 7.59 -14.90
C GLY A 25 2.96 8.16 -16.17
N VAL A 26 1.98 7.48 -16.76
CA VAL A 26 1.23 7.98 -17.93
C VAL A 26 0.47 9.27 -17.59
N LYS A 27 -0.18 9.31 -16.44
CA LYS A 27 -0.86 10.53 -15.95
C LYS A 27 0.12 11.69 -15.80
N SER A 28 1.28 11.45 -15.18
CA SER A 28 2.30 12.48 -14.99
C SER A 28 2.80 13.05 -16.31
N LEU A 29 2.99 12.19 -17.31
CA LEU A 29 3.41 12.61 -18.64
C LEU A 29 2.32 13.42 -19.36
N SER A 30 1.04 13.06 -19.18
CA SER A 30 -0.08 13.80 -19.77
C SER A 30 -0.36 15.15 -19.09
N ALA A 31 0.03 15.29 -17.83
CA ALA A 31 -0.25 16.46 -17.02
C ALA A 31 0.91 17.47 -16.97
N ASP A 32 2.05 17.15 -17.62
CA ASP A 32 3.32 17.89 -17.49
C ASP A 32 3.72 18.17 -16.04
N ALA A 33 3.29 17.31 -15.12
CA ALA A 33 3.45 17.46 -13.69
C ALA A 33 3.63 16.10 -13.03
N TRP A 34 4.50 16.02 -12.03
CA TRP A 34 4.68 14.82 -11.23
C TRP A 34 3.43 14.58 -10.38
N THR A 35 2.61 13.63 -10.80
CA THR A 35 1.33 13.30 -10.15
C THR A 35 1.29 11.83 -9.79
N PHE A 36 0.92 11.54 -8.54
CA PHE A 36 0.79 10.19 -8.03
C PHE A 36 -0.56 10.03 -7.36
N THR A 37 -1.08 8.80 -7.39
CA THR A 37 -2.32 8.50 -6.69
C THR A 37 -1.99 8.26 -5.20
N PRO A 38 -2.55 9.06 -4.27
CA PRO A 38 -2.32 8.86 -2.85
C PRO A 38 -3.06 7.61 -2.34
N LEU A 39 -2.44 6.90 -1.40
CA LEU A 39 -2.96 5.66 -0.80
C LEU A 39 -4.37 5.85 -0.25
N GLY A 40 -4.63 6.99 0.40
CA GLY A 40 -5.94 7.30 0.97
C GLY A 40 -7.05 7.33 -0.10
N ALA A 41 -6.75 7.82 -1.30
CA ALA A 41 -7.72 7.85 -2.40
C ALA A 41 -7.99 6.44 -2.93
N THR A 42 -6.95 5.62 -3.13
CA THR A 42 -7.14 4.24 -3.60
C THR A 42 -7.84 3.37 -2.56
N TRP A 43 -7.47 3.48 -1.28
CA TRP A 43 -8.10 2.74 -0.20
C TRP A 43 -9.55 3.19 -0.01
N GLY A 44 -9.81 4.50 0.02
CA GLY A 44 -11.16 5.04 0.10
C GLY A 44 -12.06 4.53 -1.04
N ALA A 45 -11.54 4.48 -2.27
CA ALA A 45 -12.27 3.93 -3.41
C ALA A 45 -12.53 2.42 -3.32
N ALA A 46 -11.57 1.66 -2.78
CA ALA A 46 -11.69 0.21 -2.64
C ALA A 46 -12.61 -0.21 -1.48
N SER A 47 -12.52 0.48 -0.33
CA SER A 47 -13.32 0.17 0.86
C SER A 47 -13.41 1.38 1.81
N PRO A 48 -14.45 2.22 1.65
CA PRO A 48 -14.66 3.38 2.50
C PRO A 48 -14.82 3.02 3.98
N GLY A 49 -15.55 1.93 4.27
CA GLY A 49 -15.85 1.51 5.63
C GLY A 49 -14.62 1.04 6.42
N SER A 50 -13.68 0.35 5.76
CA SER A 50 -12.44 -0.07 6.43
C SER A 50 -11.51 1.10 6.74
N LEU A 51 -11.47 2.11 5.86
CA LEU A 51 -10.72 3.34 6.11
C LEU A 51 -11.30 4.14 7.28
N ALA A 52 -12.63 4.24 7.37
CA ALA A 52 -13.31 4.86 8.51
C ALA A 52 -13.03 4.12 9.82
N ALA A 53 -13.06 2.78 9.81
CA ALA A 53 -12.74 1.97 10.98
C ALA A 53 -11.26 2.13 11.40
N PHE A 54 -10.33 2.08 10.44
CA PHE A 54 -8.90 2.27 10.70
C PHE A 54 -8.61 3.65 11.30
N THR A 55 -9.14 4.71 10.70
CA THR A 55 -8.95 6.09 11.19
C THR A 55 -9.53 6.26 12.60
N SER A 56 -10.68 5.67 12.90
CA SER A 56 -11.28 5.69 14.24
C SER A 56 -10.41 4.98 15.29
N VAL A 57 -9.99 3.74 15.00
CA VAL A 57 -9.14 2.94 15.90
C VAL A 57 -7.81 3.63 16.15
N ALA A 58 -7.19 4.16 15.09
CA ALA A 58 -5.88 4.77 15.21
C ALA A 58 -5.94 6.14 15.92
N LYS A 59 -7.00 6.94 15.71
CA LYS A 59 -7.27 8.14 16.52
C LYS A 59 -7.42 7.83 18.00
N ALA A 60 -8.02 6.69 18.35
CA ALA A 60 -8.15 6.25 19.73
C ALA A 60 -6.82 5.74 20.33
N ALA A 61 -5.94 5.18 19.50
CA ALA A 61 -4.69 4.56 19.95
C ALA A 61 -3.49 5.53 20.01
N THR A 62 -3.58 6.72 19.39
CA THR A 62 -2.47 7.68 19.34
C THR A 62 -2.86 9.10 19.77
N PRO A 63 -1.92 9.87 20.34
CA PRO A 63 -2.15 11.30 20.64
C PRO A 63 -2.56 12.06 19.37
N ALA A 64 -3.53 12.98 19.49
CA ALA A 64 -4.11 13.67 18.35
C ALA A 64 -3.08 14.34 17.42
N TYR A 65 -2.07 15.01 17.98
CA TYR A 65 -1.03 15.68 17.18
C TYR A 65 -0.20 14.70 16.35
N LEU A 66 0.04 13.49 16.87
CA LEU A 66 0.84 12.47 16.22
C LEU A 66 0.05 11.80 15.12
N TRP A 67 -1.25 11.56 15.36
CA TRP A 67 -2.16 11.02 14.35
C TRP A 67 -2.28 11.94 13.14
N GLU A 68 -2.49 13.24 13.33
CA GLU A 68 -2.62 14.17 12.19
C GLU A 68 -1.37 14.19 11.31
N ALA A 69 -0.16 14.20 11.91
CA ALA A 69 1.09 14.16 11.16
C ALA A 69 1.32 12.81 10.45
N VAL A 70 1.11 11.69 11.17
CA VAL A 70 1.38 10.35 10.65
C VAL A 70 0.32 9.91 9.63
N ALA A 71 -0.95 10.16 9.89
CA ALA A 71 -2.03 9.81 8.98
C ALA A 71 -1.95 10.61 7.68
N ALA A 72 -1.65 11.92 7.75
CA ALA A 72 -1.44 12.72 6.55
C ALA A 72 -0.29 12.17 5.69
N ALA A 73 0.86 11.90 6.30
CA ALA A 73 2.01 11.34 5.59
C ALA A 73 1.73 9.93 5.03
N PHE A 74 1.05 9.08 5.80
CA PHE A 74 0.76 7.70 5.39
C PHE A 74 -0.30 7.62 4.29
N LEU A 75 -1.39 8.39 4.41
CA LEU A 75 -2.45 8.40 3.40
C LEU A 75 -2.04 9.17 2.14
N ALA A 76 -1.12 10.14 2.24
CA ALA A 76 -0.55 10.83 1.08
C ALA A 76 0.55 10.02 0.37
N ALA A 77 1.03 8.93 0.98
CA ALA A 77 2.05 8.09 0.35
C ALA A 77 1.55 7.53 -0.99
N PRO A 78 2.41 7.41 -2.02
CA PRO A 78 1.99 6.87 -3.32
C PRO A 78 1.51 5.43 -3.20
N THR A 79 0.34 5.12 -3.75
CA THR A 79 -0.27 3.79 -3.69
C THR A 79 0.68 2.70 -4.21
N PHE A 80 1.37 2.96 -5.32
CA PHE A 80 2.30 2.00 -5.91
C PHE A 80 3.48 1.68 -4.97
N ALA A 81 3.95 2.66 -4.19
CA ALA A 81 5.09 2.49 -3.31
C ALA A 81 4.70 1.63 -2.11
N VAL A 82 3.54 1.92 -1.50
CA VAL A 82 3.02 1.14 -0.37
C VAL A 82 2.66 -0.28 -0.80
N GLY A 83 1.91 -0.42 -1.90
CA GLY A 83 1.54 -1.73 -2.42
C GLY A 83 2.75 -2.55 -2.86
N GLY A 84 3.74 -1.91 -3.52
CA GLY A 84 4.96 -2.56 -3.97
C GLY A 84 5.81 -3.05 -2.80
N LEU A 85 5.99 -2.21 -1.78
CA LEU A 85 6.72 -2.59 -0.57
C LEU A 85 6.02 -3.73 0.18
N CYS A 86 4.70 -3.67 0.32
CA CYS A 86 3.92 -4.76 0.92
C CYS A 86 4.02 -6.06 0.11
N GLY A 87 3.95 -5.99 -1.23
CA GLY A 87 4.10 -7.13 -2.12
C GLY A 87 5.48 -7.78 -1.98
N VAL A 88 6.55 -6.98 -1.99
CA VAL A 88 7.93 -7.45 -1.76
C VAL A 88 8.07 -8.06 -0.37
N ALA A 89 7.53 -7.43 0.67
CA ALA A 89 7.59 -7.95 2.04
C ALA A 89 6.94 -9.34 2.13
N LEU A 90 5.77 -9.54 1.50
CA LEU A 90 5.10 -10.83 1.43
C LEU A 90 5.93 -11.87 0.65
N LEU A 91 6.54 -11.48 -0.47
CA LEU A 91 7.42 -12.37 -1.24
C LEU A 91 8.64 -12.83 -0.42
N VAL A 92 9.26 -11.91 0.33
CA VAL A 92 10.40 -12.20 1.20
C VAL A 92 9.98 -13.09 2.38
N ALA A 93 8.84 -12.80 3.02
CA ALA A 93 8.30 -13.61 4.10
C ALA A 93 7.99 -15.05 3.64
N GLY A 94 7.44 -15.21 2.43
CA GLY A 94 7.21 -16.51 1.80
C GLY A 94 8.51 -17.25 1.45
N ALA A 95 9.58 -16.52 1.10
CA ALA A 95 10.89 -17.10 0.74
C ALA A 95 11.70 -17.56 1.96
N LYS A 96 11.61 -16.86 3.10
CA LYS A 96 12.40 -17.17 4.32
C LYS A 96 12.16 -18.58 4.86
N ARG A 97 10.96 -19.14 4.62
CA ARG A 97 10.58 -20.48 5.09
C ARG A 97 11.25 -21.65 4.35
N ARG A 98 12.02 -21.38 3.28
CA ARG A 98 12.73 -22.40 2.49
C ARG A 98 14.23 -22.52 2.81
N ARG A 99 14.76 -21.70 3.73
CA ARG A 99 16.20 -21.61 4.05
C ARG A 99 16.64 -22.38 5.31
N GLY A 100 15.79 -23.22 5.88
CA GLY A 100 16.20 -24.24 6.85
C GLY A 100 16.41 -25.57 6.14
N ARG A 101 17.62 -25.79 5.61
CA ARG A 101 18.14 -27.10 5.23
C ARG A 101 19.45 -27.27 5.96
#